data_AF-A0A2V8N4T2-F1
#
_entry.id   AF-A0A2V8N4T2-F1
#
_cell.length_a   1.000
_cell.length_b   1.000
_cell.length_c   1.000
_cell.angle_alpha   90.00
_cell.angle_beta   90.00
_cell.angle_gamma   90.00
#
_symmetry.space_group_name_H-M   'P 1'
#
loop_
_entity.id
_entity.type
_entity.pdbx_description
1 polymer ?
#
loop_
_entity_poly.entity_id
_entity_poly.type
_entity_poly.pdbx_seq_one_letter_code
_entity_poly.pdbx_strand_id
1 'polypeptide(L)'
;MNVSALENAPDYAVRNCLAMYGISKPASKCQRLAAVLFDSAIASATVGIRGVADCQQVVLRAVDVDVHLRIGRKPRIILGQLLQRKANHFLVGIPVRLSLADQQIEATITDRLGEFRFGTAPAGEVRIFADLPSYRLSGDFTIQEEEIN
;
A
#
# COMPACT_ATOMS: atom_id res chain seq x y z
N MET A 1 -40.40 -3.04 -2.45
CA MET A 1 -39.50 -2.09 -3.16
C MET A 1 -38.09 -2.38 -2.68
N ASN A 2 -37.24 -2.85 -3.57
CA ASN A 2 -35.90 -3.35 -3.26
C ASN A 2 -34.93 -2.17 -3.39
N VAL A 3 -34.60 -1.53 -2.27
CA VAL A 3 -33.74 -0.33 -2.25
C VAL A 3 -32.28 -0.81 -2.29
N SER A 4 -31.57 -0.36 -3.33
CA SER A 4 -30.27 -0.83 -3.82
C SER A 4 -29.22 -1.10 -2.75
N ALA A 5 -28.62 -2.30 -2.80
CA ALA A 5 -27.46 -2.73 -2.02
C ALA A 5 -26.20 -1.83 -2.15
N LEU A 6 -26.23 -0.82 -3.02
CA LEU A 6 -25.15 0.13 -3.26
C LEU A 6 -25.16 1.33 -2.30
N GLU A 7 -26.31 1.69 -1.70
CA GLU A 7 -26.37 2.84 -0.77
C GLU A 7 -25.64 2.55 0.56
N ASN A 8 -25.54 1.28 0.94
CA ASN A 8 -24.84 0.84 2.17
C ASN A 8 -23.50 0.15 1.87
N ALA A 9 -22.92 0.38 0.68
CA ALA A 9 -21.60 -0.18 0.38
C ALA A 9 -20.56 0.42 1.33
N PRO A 10 -19.69 -0.41 1.95
CA PRO A 10 -18.65 0.11 2.84
C PRO A 10 -17.66 0.98 2.04
N ASP A 11 -17.18 2.05 2.65
CA ASP A 11 -16.34 3.08 2.00
C ASP A 11 -15.14 2.52 1.21
N TYR A 12 -14.53 1.43 1.71
CA TYR A 12 -13.42 0.79 1.00
C TYR A 12 -13.85 0.18 -0.36
N ALA A 13 -15.06 -0.37 -0.45
CA ALA A 13 -15.57 -0.97 -1.68
C ALA A 13 -15.84 0.10 -2.74
N VAL A 14 -16.39 1.25 -2.34
CA VAL A 14 -16.58 2.40 -3.24
C VAL A 14 -15.23 2.92 -3.74
N ARG A 15 -14.22 3.05 -2.87
CA ARG A 15 -12.87 3.47 -3.24
C ARG A 15 -12.18 2.50 -4.20
N ASN A 16 -12.31 1.20 -3.97
CA ASN A 16 -11.78 0.18 -4.88
C ASN A 16 -12.42 0.26 -6.26
N CYS A 17 -13.75 0.43 -6.33
CA CYS A 17 -14.44 0.66 -7.60
C CYS A 17 -13.94 1.93 -8.31
N LEU A 18 -13.86 3.05 -7.60
CA LEU A 18 -13.34 4.31 -8.15
C LEU A 18 -11.89 4.17 -8.62
N ALA A 19 -11.05 3.42 -7.91
CA ALA A 19 -9.69 3.13 -8.36
C ALA A 19 -9.72 2.32 -9.65
N MET A 20 -10.44 1.21 -9.68
CA MET A 20 -10.49 0.30 -10.82
C MET A 20 -11.02 0.98 -12.09
N TYR A 21 -12.07 1.79 -11.99
CA TYR A 21 -12.66 2.50 -13.15
C TYR A 21 -12.00 3.86 -13.43
N GLY A 22 -11.36 4.47 -12.44
CA GLY A 22 -10.75 5.80 -12.52
C GLY A 22 -9.31 5.85 -13.02
N ILE A 23 -8.67 4.69 -13.26
CA ILE A 23 -7.33 4.60 -13.89
C ILE A 23 -7.48 4.88 -15.39
N SER A 24 -7.85 6.11 -15.73
CA SER A 24 -7.75 6.67 -17.08
C SER A 24 -7.09 8.05 -17.09
N LYS A 25 -6.77 8.64 -15.92
CA LYS A 25 -6.00 9.87 -15.87
C LYS A 25 -4.51 9.52 -16.08
N PRO A 26 -3.83 10.13 -17.07
CA PRO A 26 -2.46 9.73 -17.38
C PRO A 26 -1.59 9.92 -16.16
N ALA A 27 -0.93 8.84 -15.77
CA ALA A 27 0.17 8.86 -14.84
C ALA A 27 1.09 10.03 -15.17
N SER A 28 1.50 10.79 -14.16
CA SER A 28 2.61 11.72 -14.30
C SER A 28 3.76 10.99 -15.00
N LYS A 29 4.22 11.49 -16.17
CA LYS A 29 5.34 10.89 -16.93
C LYS A 29 6.62 10.80 -16.11
N CYS A 30 6.72 11.65 -15.09
CA CYS A 30 7.78 11.64 -14.10
C CYS A 30 7.57 10.50 -13.10
N GLN A 31 8.48 9.53 -13.08
CA GLN A 31 8.50 8.46 -12.07
C GLN A 31 9.60 8.72 -11.03
N ARG A 32 9.35 8.30 -9.79
CA ARG A 32 10.32 8.33 -8.70
C ARG A 32 10.31 6.99 -7.98
N LEU A 33 11.49 6.37 -7.93
CA LEU A 33 11.70 5.15 -7.16
C LEU A 33 11.78 5.50 -5.67
N ALA A 34 10.99 4.80 -4.87
CA ALA A 34 11.08 4.80 -3.43
C ALA A 34 12.05 3.70 -2.99
N ALA A 35 12.98 4.04 -2.10
CA ALA A 35 13.90 3.08 -1.50
C ALA A 35 13.29 2.49 -0.23
N VAL A 36 13.54 1.21 0.03
CA VAL A 36 13.21 0.57 1.31
C VAL A 36 14.16 1.13 2.38
N LEU A 37 13.61 1.82 3.37
CA LEU A 37 14.38 2.30 4.52
C LEU A 37 14.37 1.32 5.68
N PHE A 38 13.29 0.55 5.79
CA PHE A 38 13.12 -0.42 6.84
C PHE A 38 12.25 -1.57 6.34
N ASP A 39 12.66 -2.78 6.67
CA ASP A 39 11.88 -3.99 6.51
C ASP A 39 12.10 -4.87 7.74
N SER A 40 11.05 -5.10 8.51
CA SER A 40 11.13 -5.91 9.73
C SER A 40 11.40 -7.38 9.46
N ALA A 41 11.22 -7.86 8.22
CA ALA A 41 11.57 -9.24 7.87
C ALA A 41 13.09 -9.47 7.80
N ILE A 42 13.86 -8.42 7.50
CA ILE A 42 15.32 -8.49 7.34
C ILE A 42 16.05 -7.86 8.54
N ALA A 43 15.39 -6.95 9.25
CA ALA A 43 15.94 -6.35 10.46
C ALA A 43 16.19 -7.44 11.52
N SER A 44 17.47 -7.64 11.88
CA SER A 44 17.83 -8.55 12.96
C SER A 44 17.09 -8.14 14.23
N ALA A 45 16.40 -9.09 14.86
CA ALA A 45 15.62 -8.83 16.06
C ALA A 45 16.50 -8.14 17.12
N THR A 46 16.20 -6.88 17.40
CA THR A 46 16.86 -6.15 18.48
C THR A 46 16.63 -6.91 19.78
N VAL A 47 17.72 -7.23 20.49
CA VAL A 47 17.66 -7.83 21.83
C VAL A 47 16.70 -7.00 22.70
N GLY A 48 15.63 -7.64 23.19
CA GLY A 48 14.62 -7.00 24.06
C GLY A 48 13.22 -6.83 23.46
N ILE A 49 12.98 -7.21 22.19
CA ILE A 49 11.61 -7.27 21.64
C ILE A 49 10.88 -8.46 22.28
N ARG A 50 9.84 -8.18 23.07
CA ARG A 50 8.97 -9.20 23.66
C ARG A 50 7.86 -9.56 22.67
N GLY A 51 7.97 -10.73 22.05
CA GLY A 51 6.97 -11.31 21.14
C GLY A 51 7.41 -11.31 19.68
N VAL A 52 6.94 -12.30 18.92
CA VAL A 52 7.07 -12.34 17.47
C VAL A 52 6.11 -11.32 16.88
N ALA A 53 6.57 -10.44 15.98
CA ALA A 53 5.67 -9.51 15.32
C ALA A 53 4.72 -10.28 14.37
N ASP A 54 3.41 -10.24 14.64
CA ASP A 54 2.37 -10.87 13.80
C ASP A 54 2.19 -10.22 12.43
N CYS A 55 2.95 -9.18 12.12
CA CYS A 55 2.95 -8.49 10.84
C CYS A 55 4.36 -8.07 10.44
N GLN A 56 4.63 -8.08 9.13
CA GLN A 56 5.81 -7.45 8.55
C GLN A 56 5.56 -5.95 8.41
N GLN A 57 6.55 -5.14 8.76
CA GLN A 57 6.51 -3.68 8.62
C GLN A 57 7.54 -3.26 7.59
N VAL A 58 7.11 -2.44 6.63
CA VAL A 58 7.99 -1.89 5.59
C VAL A 58 7.81 -0.38 5.54
N VAL A 59 8.91 0.35 5.44
CA VAL A 59 8.89 1.80 5.19
C VAL A 59 9.63 2.08 3.89
N LEU A 60 8.91 2.63 2.91
CA LEU A 60 9.47 3.09 1.66
C LEU A 60 9.59 4.61 1.68
N ARG A 61 10.66 5.15 1.10
CA ARG A 61 10.88 6.59 1.01
C ARG A 61 11.19 7.02 -0.41
N ALA A 62 10.39 7.96 -0.90
CA ALA A 62 10.72 8.79 -2.05
C ALA A 62 11.15 10.20 -1.60
N VAL A 63 11.40 11.07 -2.58
CA VAL A 63 11.94 12.44 -2.40
C VAL A 63 11.31 13.16 -1.21
N ASP A 64 9.99 13.24 -1.14
CA ASP A 64 9.24 13.95 -0.10
C ASP A 64 8.06 13.16 0.48
N VAL A 65 7.92 11.89 0.12
CA VAL A 65 6.81 11.03 0.55
C VAL A 65 7.36 9.77 1.19
N ASP A 66 6.79 9.41 2.34
CA ASP A 66 7.02 8.15 3.01
C ASP A 66 5.77 7.27 2.86
N VAL A 67 5.98 5.98 2.59
CA VAL A 67 4.94 4.94 2.51
C VAL A 67 5.18 3.97 3.66
N HIS A 68 4.25 3.92 4.60
CA HIS A 68 4.31 3.00 5.73
C HIS A 68 3.41 1.82 5.42
N LEU A 69 3.93 0.60 5.51
CA LEU A 69 3.19 -0.63 5.23
C LEU A 69 3.21 -1.54 6.46
N ARG A 70 2.06 -2.14 6.75
CA ARG A 70 1.87 -3.24 7.69
C ARG A 70 1.21 -4.39 6.94
N ILE A 71 1.91 -5.51 6.87
CA ILE A 71 1.51 -6.69 6.11
C ILE A 71 1.20 -7.80 7.10
N GLY A 72 -0.06 -8.21 7.19
CA GLY A 72 -0.48 -9.32 8.03
C GLY A 72 0.11 -10.64 7.54
N ARG A 73 0.28 -11.62 8.44
CA ARG A 73 0.73 -12.98 8.06
C ARG A 73 -0.43 -13.85 7.55
N LYS A 74 -1.55 -13.85 8.28
CA LYS A 74 -2.75 -14.63 7.97
C LYS A 74 -4.04 -13.90 8.41
N PRO A 75 -4.86 -13.40 7.46
CA PRO A 75 -4.60 -13.28 6.02
C PRO A 75 -3.55 -12.20 5.71
N ARG A 76 -2.93 -12.28 4.53
CA ARG A 76 -1.91 -11.32 4.05
C ARG A 76 -2.52 -10.01 3.56
N ILE A 77 -3.18 -9.32 4.48
CA ILE A 77 -3.74 -7.99 4.23
C ILE A 77 -2.60 -6.99 4.31
N ILE A 78 -2.54 -6.08 3.34
CA ILE A 78 -1.66 -4.92 3.40
C ILE A 78 -2.48 -3.71 3.86
N LEU A 79 -2.09 -3.13 4.99
CA LEU A 79 -2.50 -1.79 5.40
C LEU A 79 -1.35 -0.84 5.12
N GLY A 80 -1.64 0.26 4.44
CA GLY A 80 -0.64 1.25 4.12
C GLY A 80 -1.10 2.66 4.41
N GLN A 81 -0.13 3.57 4.57
CA GLN A 81 -0.38 4.99 4.76
C GLN A 81 0.62 5.82 3.97
N LEU A 82 0.13 6.85 3.27
CA LEU A 82 0.95 7.81 2.55
C LEU A 82 1.06 9.12 3.32
N LEU A 83 2.29 9.55 3.58
CA LEU A 83 2.60 10.78 4.32
C LEU A 83 3.55 11.68 3.52
N GLN A 84 3.19 12.95 3.36
CA GLN A 84 4.11 13.96 2.83
C GLN A 84 5.00 14.49 3.95
N ARG A 85 6.30 14.18 3.87
CA ARG A 85 7.26 14.34 4.98
C ARG A 85 7.50 15.80 5.37
N LYS A 86 7.65 16.69 4.38
CA LYS A 86 7.94 18.12 4.65
C LYS A 86 6.74 18.86 5.26
N ALA A 87 5.54 18.52 4.81
CA ALA A 87 4.31 19.16 5.26
C ALA A 87 3.68 18.44 6.47
N ASN A 88 4.19 17.26 6.83
CA ASN A 88 3.61 16.35 7.81
C ASN A 88 2.09 16.13 7.59
N HIS A 89 1.71 15.93 6.32
CA HIS A 89 0.31 15.88 5.90
C HIS A 89 -0.01 14.54 5.23
N PHE A 90 -1.18 14.00 5.52
CA PHE A 90 -1.67 12.77 4.91
C PHE A 90 -2.06 12.99 3.46
N LEU A 91 -1.64 12.08 2.58
CA LEU A 91 -1.95 12.19 1.16
C LEU A 91 -3.29 11.52 0.86
N VAL A 92 -4.34 12.34 0.77
CA VAL A 92 -5.74 11.93 0.59
C VAL A 92 -6.11 11.80 -0.89
N GLY A 93 -6.93 10.81 -1.24
CA GLY A 93 -7.48 10.69 -2.60
C GLY A 93 -6.45 10.22 -3.64
N ILE A 94 -5.31 9.68 -3.21
CA ILE A 94 -4.24 9.22 -4.09
C ILE A 94 -4.55 7.80 -4.56
N PRO A 95 -4.61 7.54 -5.88
CA PRO A 95 -4.69 6.18 -6.40
C PRO A 95 -3.42 5.39 -6.06
N VAL A 96 -3.61 4.22 -5.48
CA VAL A 96 -2.53 3.30 -5.09
C VAL A 96 -2.78 1.95 -5.76
N ARG A 97 -1.73 1.34 -6.30
CA ARG A 97 -1.81 0.07 -7.04
C ARG A 97 -0.76 -0.90 -6.55
N LEU A 98 -1.13 -2.16 -6.38
CA LEU A 98 -0.22 -3.27 -6.09
C LEU A 98 -0.03 -4.09 -7.36
N SER A 99 1.20 -4.48 -7.66
CA SER A 99 1.52 -5.30 -8.82
C SER A 99 2.53 -6.40 -8.47
N LEU A 100 2.40 -7.53 -9.16
CA LEU A 100 3.33 -8.65 -9.12
C LEU A 100 3.74 -8.94 -10.58
N ALA A 101 5.05 -8.98 -10.85
CA ALA A 101 5.58 -9.17 -12.21
C ALA A 101 4.90 -8.27 -13.26
N ASP A 102 4.77 -6.98 -12.95
CA ASP A 102 4.09 -5.95 -13.76
C ASP A 102 2.58 -6.14 -14.01
N GLN A 103 1.98 -7.22 -13.49
CA GLN A 103 0.54 -7.42 -13.50
C GLN A 103 -0.10 -6.75 -12.28
N GLN A 104 -1.07 -5.86 -12.50
CA GLN A 104 -1.84 -5.26 -11.41
C GLN A 104 -2.67 -6.32 -10.69
N ILE A 105 -2.46 -6.45 -9.38
CA ILE A 105 -3.22 -7.33 -8.49
C ILE A 105 -4.47 -6.59 -8.01
N GLU A 106 -4.28 -5.39 -7.46
CA GLU A 106 -5.34 -4.61 -6.85
C GLU A 106 -5.02 -3.12 -6.94
N ALA A 107 -6.07 -2.29 -6.93
CA ALA A 107 -5.98 -0.85 -6.88
C ALA A 107 -7.01 -0.29 -5.90
N THR A 108 -6.65 0.80 -5.22
CA THR A 108 -7.51 1.51 -4.27
C THR A 108 -7.15 3.00 -4.25
N ILE A 109 -7.83 3.77 -3.39
CA ILE A 109 -7.58 5.19 -3.18
C ILE A 109 -7.37 5.43 -1.68
N THR A 110 -6.41 6.29 -1.33
CA THR A 110 -6.21 6.68 0.07
C THR A 110 -7.40 7.47 0.63
N ASP A 111 -7.76 7.22 1.90
CA ASP A 111 -8.78 8.03 2.60
C ASP A 111 -8.20 9.31 3.21
N ARG A 112 -9.00 9.95 4.07
CA ARG A 112 -8.71 11.21 4.76
C ARG A 112 -7.51 11.13 5.69
N LEU A 113 -7.11 9.92 6.11
CA LEU A 113 -5.92 9.69 6.92
C LEU A 113 -4.74 9.22 6.07
N GLY A 114 -4.86 9.30 4.73
CA GLY A 114 -3.85 8.80 3.81
C GLY A 114 -3.75 7.27 3.83
N GLU A 115 -4.70 6.58 4.45
CA GLU A 115 -4.68 5.13 4.62
C GLU A 115 -5.29 4.43 3.41
N PHE A 116 -4.72 3.27 3.08
CA PHE A 116 -5.22 2.39 2.04
C PHE A 116 -5.08 0.94 2.48
N ARG A 117 -5.87 0.07 1.85
CA ARG A 117 -5.90 -1.36 2.15
C ARG A 117 -5.93 -2.15 0.85
N PHE A 118 -5.05 -3.15 0.75
CA PHE A 118 -5.18 -4.24 -0.20
C PHE A 118 -5.66 -5.49 0.52
N GLY A 119 -6.41 -6.32 -0.19
CA GLY A 119 -6.86 -7.63 0.27
C GLY A 119 -5.70 -8.62 0.42
N THR A 120 -5.99 -9.90 0.24
CA THR A 120 -4.99 -10.96 0.38
C THR A 120 -3.93 -10.85 -0.71
N ALA A 121 -2.76 -10.32 -0.37
CA ALA A 121 -1.62 -10.20 -1.27
C ALA A 121 -0.83 -11.52 -1.38
N PRO A 122 -0.31 -11.85 -2.57
CA PRO A 122 0.59 -12.99 -2.74
C PRO A 122 1.93 -12.73 -2.03
N ALA A 123 2.64 -13.81 -1.67
CA ALA A 123 4.04 -13.67 -1.29
C ALA A 123 4.92 -13.44 -2.52
N GLY A 124 6.14 -12.99 -2.27
CA GLY A 124 7.14 -12.69 -3.29
C GLY A 124 7.42 -11.21 -3.42
N GLU A 125 8.19 -10.86 -4.45
CA GLU A 125 8.53 -9.49 -4.78
C GLU A 125 7.32 -8.79 -5.42
N VAL A 126 6.87 -7.72 -4.79
CA VAL A 126 5.75 -6.91 -5.27
C VAL A 126 6.17 -5.45 -5.39
N ARG A 127 5.48 -4.75 -6.29
CA ARG A 127 5.65 -3.32 -6.50
C ARG A 127 4.40 -2.57 -6.10
N ILE A 128 4.57 -1.53 -5.29
CA ILE A 128 3.51 -0.55 -5.04
C ILE A 128 3.72 0.67 -5.92
N PHE A 129 2.62 1.23 -6.42
CA PHE A 129 2.58 2.50 -7.13
C PHE A 129 1.65 3.47 -6.41
N ALA A 130 2.01 4.74 -6.34
CA ALA A 130 1.11 5.82 -5.94
C ALA A 130 1.16 6.95 -6.97
N ASP A 131 -0.01 7.31 -7.50
CA ASP A 131 -0.16 8.33 -8.54
C ASP A 131 -0.33 9.72 -7.92
N LEU A 132 0.78 10.32 -7.49
CA LEU A 132 0.80 11.65 -6.90
C LEU A 132 0.63 12.74 -7.99
N PRO A 133 0.15 13.95 -7.62
CA PRO A 133 -0.07 15.03 -8.58
C PRO A 133 1.16 15.40 -9.42
N SER A 134 2.36 15.31 -8.85
CA SER A 134 3.60 15.76 -9.49
C SER A 134 4.43 14.63 -10.11
N TYR A 135 4.28 13.40 -9.63
CA TYR A 135 5.05 12.23 -10.09
C TYR A 135 4.36 10.92 -9.69
N ARG A 136 4.66 9.83 -10.37
CA ARG A 136 4.32 8.49 -9.92
C ARG A 136 5.42 7.96 -9.01
N LEU A 137 5.07 7.63 -7.78
CA LEU A 137 5.94 6.88 -6.88
C LEU A 137 5.85 5.40 -7.24
N SER A 138 6.97 4.69 -7.25
CA SER A 138 6.99 3.23 -7.25
C SER A 138 8.03 2.69 -6.28
N GLY A 139 7.72 1.62 -5.55
CA GLY A 139 8.67 0.98 -4.65
C GLY A 139 8.49 -0.53 -4.61
N ASP A 140 9.60 -1.24 -4.58
CA ASP A 140 9.67 -2.69 -4.55
C ASP A 140 9.89 -3.16 -3.11
N PHE A 141 9.19 -4.22 -2.71
CA PHE A 141 9.37 -4.88 -1.43
C PHE A 141 8.98 -6.35 -1.52
N THR A 142 9.52 -7.16 -0.62
CA THR A 142 9.23 -8.59 -0.59
C THR A 142 8.22 -8.91 0.51
N ILE A 143 7.14 -9.58 0.15
CA ILE A 143 6.22 -10.19 1.12
C ILE A 143 6.71 -11.59 1.40
N GLN A 144 7.03 -11.89 2.66
CA GLN A 144 7.60 -13.18 3.04
C GLN A 144 6.63 -14.34 2.77
N GLU A 145 7.17 -15.44 2.25
CA GLU A 145 6.49 -16.72 2.26
C GLU A 145 6.36 -17.24 3.70
N GLU A 146 5.43 -18.15 3.91
CA GLU A 146 5.41 -18.85 5.20
C GLU A 146 6.53 -19.90 5.20
N GLU A 147 7.41 -19.85 6.18
CA GLU A 147 8.11 -21.05 6.61
C GLU A 147 7.06 -21.96 7.28
N ILE A 148 6.64 -23.00 6.55
CA ILE A 148 5.84 -24.08 7.12
C ILE A 148 6.77 -24.82 8.09
N ASN A 149 6.58 -24.61 9.38
CA ASN A 149 7.21 -25.39 10.45
C ASN A 149 6.24 -26.47 10.93
#